data_AF-A0A1H6F4R6-F1
#
_entry.id   AF-A0A1H6F4R6-F1
#
_cell.length_a   1.000
_cell.length_b   1.000
_cell.length_c   1.000
_cell.angle_alpha   90.00
_cell.angle_beta   90.00
_cell.angle_gamma   90.00
#
_symmetry.space_group_name_H-M   'P 1'
#
loop_
_entity.id
_entity.type
_entity.pdbx_description
1 polymer ?
#
loop_
_entity_poly.entity_id
_entity_poly.type
_entity_poly.pdbx_seq_one_letter_code
_entity_poly.pdbx_strand_id
1 'polypeptide(L)'
;MAKSLGQIHNVNSTFSGLLSANMRYNVDLPGQLTSQLQRMVRAGTFQKLVGIDITVDPSSVTPGNGVQVSGRIKYLVPTRGRCEAFRSAFRSVAEAMKTQGVSMRDNQYYDFKAPLNDLPAQNTFENGATLNGTTPLALVSSVAGASIFGVHNDNVQPIGTATSRPLFSAGFDTLLQGAGGTDFVLNDTQPYAGNHMFASEEFEEIPFVAAFNPAAIANTSDTVAFSWRPDPALYVAIMCGQLQIELDDVVYTGPTTPGSVDINISMQIAGWKSIMGSPDKKPRKKKKVPWSQAQLRNFANRK
;
A
#
# COMPACT_ATOMS: atom_id res chain seq x y z
N MET A 1 -10.47 9.39 -18.84
CA MET A 1 -10.03 8.07 -18.37
C MET A 1 -11.26 7.45 -17.72
N ALA A 2 -11.82 6.41 -18.32
CA ALA A 2 -13.07 5.83 -17.84
C ALA A 2 -12.89 5.41 -16.37
N LYS A 3 -13.67 6.04 -15.48
CA LYS A 3 -14.10 5.39 -14.25
C LYS A 3 -14.79 4.11 -14.76
N SER A 4 -14.28 2.91 -14.48
CA SER A 4 -15.18 1.76 -14.50
C SER A 4 -16.25 2.11 -13.47
N LEU A 5 -17.42 2.46 -13.97
CA LEU A 5 -18.54 2.91 -13.16
C LEU A 5 -19.03 1.70 -12.38
N GLY A 6 -18.80 1.69 -11.06
CA GLY A 6 -19.59 0.93 -10.08
C GLY A 6 -19.34 -0.57 -9.96
N GLN A 7 -18.37 -1.17 -10.65
CA GLN A 7 -18.07 -2.60 -10.52
C GLN A 7 -16.93 -2.84 -9.52
N ILE A 8 -17.18 -3.75 -8.57
CA ILE A 8 -16.18 -4.27 -7.66
C ILE A 8 -15.46 -5.42 -8.37
N HIS A 9 -14.13 -5.33 -8.46
CA HIS A 9 -13.28 -6.37 -9.03
C HIS A 9 -12.79 -7.30 -7.91
N ASN A 10 -12.99 -8.61 -8.08
CA ASN A 10 -12.43 -9.60 -7.17
C ASN A 10 -11.09 -10.09 -7.69
N VAL A 11 -10.08 -9.99 -6.85
CA VAL A 11 -8.72 -10.41 -7.11
C VAL A 11 -8.40 -11.58 -6.18
N ASN A 12 -8.16 -12.75 -6.77
CA ASN A 12 -7.94 -13.98 -6.02
C ASN A 12 -6.46 -14.35 -6.02
N SER A 13 -5.93 -14.69 -4.85
CA SER A 13 -4.58 -15.20 -4.64
C SER A 13 -4.64 -16.49 -3.83
N THR A 14 -3.93 -17.51 -4.27
CA THR A 14 -3.78 -18.76 -3.54
C THR A 14 -2.31 -18.93 -3.16
N PHE A 15 -2.05 -19.20 -1.89
CA PHE A 15 -0.70 -19.49 -1.40
C PHE A 15 -0.66 -20.89 -0.81
N SER A 16 0.28 -21.68 -1.32
CA SER A 16 0.49 -23.07 -0.93
C SER A 16 1.72 -23.22 -0.04
N GLY A 17 1.82 -24.35 0.66
CA GLY A 17 3.03 -24.70 1.40
C GLY A 17 3.19 -23.92 2.70
N LEU A 18 2.11 -23.81 3.49
CA LEU A 18 2.10 -23.10 4.77
C LEU A 18 2.88 -23.87 5.85
N LEU A 19 4.20 -23.74 5.93
CA LEU A 19 5.02 -24.58 6.81
C LEU A 19 5.10 -24.08 8.26
N SER A 20 5.17 -22.77 8.47
CA SER A 20 5.45 -22.20 9.79
C SER A 20 4.99 -20.75 9.93
N ALA A 21 5.04 -20.25 11.15
CA ALA A 21 5.01 -18.82 11.44
C ALA A 21 6.11 -18.04 10.69
N ASN A 22 5.93 -16.72 10.56
CA ASN A 22 6.80 -15.75 9.89
C ASN A 22 6.96 -15.94 8.38
N MET A 23 6.17 -16.80 7.74
CA MET A 23 6.09 -16.84 6.29
C MET A 23 5.37 -15.60 5.77
N ARG A 24 5.91 -15.01 4.70
CA ARG A 24 5.41 -13.78 4.08
C ARG A 24 5.04 -14.03 2.64
N TYR A 25 3.91 -13.49 2.21
CA TYR A 25 3.42 -13.57 0.84
C TYR A 25 3.06 -12.18 0.34
N ASN A 26 3.63 -11.79 -0.79
CA ASN A 26 3.36 -10.51 -1.44
C ASN A 26 2.09 -10.61 -2.30
N VAL A 27 1.24 -9.59 -2.24
CA VAL A 27 0.03 -9.46 -3.07
C VAL A 27 0.17 -8.21 -3.93
N ASP A 28 0.33 -8.41 -5.24
CA ASP A 28 0.40 -7.34 -6.24
C ASP A 28 -0.96 -7.16 -6.93
N LEU A 29 -1.85 -6.38 -6.31
CA LEU A 29 -3.17 -6.09 -6.88
C LEU A 29 -3.12 -5.48 -8.29
N PRO A 30 -2.27 -4.46 -8.60
CA PRO A 30 -2.20 -3.92 -9.95
C PRO A 30 -1.71 -4.95 -10.97
N GLY A 31 -0.76 -5.84 -10.60
CA GLY A 31 -0.35 -6.94 -11.46
C GLY A 31 -1.50 -7.90 -11.78
N GLN A 32 -2.22 -8.34 -10.76
CA GLN A 32 -3.35 -9.25 -10.91
C GLN A 32 -4.51 -8.63 -11.69
N LEU A 33 -4.86 -7.37 -11.40
CA LEU A 33 -5.87 -6.62 -12.17
C LEU A 33 -5.43 -6.38 -13.62
N THR A 34 -4.13 -6.20 -13.87
CA THR A 34 -3.60 -6.05 -15.23
C THR A 34 -3.85 -7.32 -16.05
N SER A 35 -3.58 -8.49 -15.45
CA SER A 35 -3.86 -9.79 -16.06
C SER A 35 -5.36 -10.01 -16.26
N GLN A 36 -6.18 -9.74 -15.24
CA GLN A 36 -7.63 -9.94 -15.29
C GLN A 36 -8.33 -9.04 -16.32
N LEU A 37 -7.94 -7.77 -16.41
CA LEU A 37 -8.58 -6.78 -17.27
C LEU A 37 -7.93 -6.69 -18.67
N GLN A 38 -6.87 -7.46 -18.92
CA GLN A 38 -6.08 -7.41 -20.16
C GLN A 38 -5.66 -5.98 -20.52
N ARG A 39 -5.38 -5.18 -19.48
CA ARG A 39 -5.04 -3.77 -19.60
C ARG A 39 -4.16 -3.38 -18.43
N MET A 40 -3.09 -2.64 -18.71
CA MET A 40 -2.19 -2.15 -17.68
C MET A 40 -2.90 -1.30 -16.61
N VAL A 41 -2.95 -1.85 -15.40
CA VAL A 41 -3.24 -1.17 -14.14
C VAL A 41 -1.90 -0.90 -13.47
N ARG A 42 -1.53 0.39 -13.40
CA ARG A 42 -0.20 0.81 -12.94
C ARG A 42 -0.07 0.80 -11.42
N ALA A 43 1.07 0.39 -10.90
CA ALA A 43 1.42 0.51 -9.48
C ALA A 43 1.47 1.96 -8.99
N GLY A 44 1.63 2.95 -9.88
CA GLY A 44 1.49 4.39 -9.56
C GLY A 44 0.05 4.86 -9.25
N THR A 45 -0.75 4.01 -8.63
CA THR A 45 -2.13 4.24 -8.19
C THR A 45 -2.32 3.73 -6.77
N PHE A 46 -3.32 4.23 -6.05
CA PHE A 46 -3.79 3.57 -4.83
C PHE A 46 -5.13 2.90 -5.11
N GLN A 47 -5.31 1.72 -4.53
CA GLN A 47 -6.41 0.81 -4.77
C GLN A 47 -7.40 0.94 -3.62
N LYS A 48 -8.69 1.01 -3.94
CA LYS A 48 -9.77 1.11 -2.97
C LYS A 48 -10.27 -0.27 -2.63
N LEU A 49 -9.77 -0.80 -1.53
CA LEU A 49 -10.19 -2.08 -0.97
C LEU A 49 -11.51 -1.91 -0.21
N VAL A 50 -12.48 -2.74 -0.53
CA VAL A 50 -13.82 -2.76 0.08
C VAL A 50 -14.17 -4.10 0.73
N GLY A 51 -13.29 -5.09 0.64
CA GLY A 51 -13.49 -6.36 1.31
C GLY A 51 -12.32 -7.31 1.12
N ILE A 52 -12.14 -8.17 2.11
CA ILE A 52 -11.19 -9.28 2.10
C ILE A 52 -11.94 -10.51 2.58
N ASP A 53 -11.84 -11.59 1.83
CA ASP A 53 -12.29 -12.92 2.25
C ASP A 53 -11.09 -13.86 2.24
N ILE A 54 -10.90 -14.60 3.31
CA ILE A 54 -9.83 -15.60 3.45
C ILE A 54 -10.44 -16.92 3.86
N THR A 55 -10.10 -17.97 3.12
CA THR A 55 -10.44 -19.34 3.45
C THR A 55 -9.17 -20.19 3.45
N VAL A 56 -9.21 -21.28 4.19
CA VAL A 56 -8.14 -22.27 4.22
C VAL A 56 -8.72 -23.56 3.67
N ASP A 57 -8.02 -24.15 2.70
CA ASP A 57 -8.47 -25.33 1.98
C ASP A 57 -7.41 -26.43 2.14
N PRO A 58 -7.76 -27.60 2.69
CA PRO A 58 -6.83 -28.72 2.75
C PRO A 58 -6.60 -29.26 1.33
N SER A 59 -5.37 -29.20 0.83
CA SER A 59 -5.04 -29.76 -0.50
C SER A 59 -5.03 -31.30 -0.50
N SER A 60 -5.09 -31.93 0.69
CA SER A 60 -5.31 -33.37 0.88
C SER A 60 -6.36 -33.65 1.96
N VAL A 61 -7.50 -34.23 1.55
CA VAL A 61 -8.67 -34.44 2.42
C VAL A 61 -8.58 -35.80 3.11
N THR A 62 -7.83 -35.90 4.21
CA THR A 62 -7.90 -37.08 5.09
C THR A 62 -8.81 -36.77 6.28
N PRO A 63 -9.77 -37.65 6.63
CA PRO A 63 -10.57 -37.47 7.84
C PRO A 63 -9.69 -37.28 9.09
N GLY A 64 -9.98 -36.27 9.90
CA GLY A 64 -9.22 -35.95 11.12
C GLY A 64 -8.06 -34.96 10.95
N ASN A 65 -7.81 -34.46 9.73
CA ASN A 65 -6.78 -33.45 9.45
C ASN A 65 -7.34 -32.03 9.47
N GLY A 66 -6.86 -31.20 10.39
CA GLY A 66 -7.27 -29.82 10.55
C GLY A 66 -6.12 -28.83 10.53
N VAL A 67 -6.46 -27.57 10.29
CA VAL A 67 -5.48 -26.51 10.22
C VAL A 67 -6.11 -25.20 10.66
N GLN A 68 -5.39 -24.45 11.50
CA GLN A 68 -5.72 -23.08 11.85
C GLN A 68 -4.54 -22.20 11.45
N VAL A 69 -4.84 -21.13 10.71
CA VAL A 69 -3.87 -20.14 10.26
C VAL A 69 -4.28 -18.79 10.84
N SER A 70 -3.35 -18.12 11.49
CA SER A 70 -3.53 -16.74 11.95
C SER A 70 -2.38 -15.87 11.47
N GLY A 71 -2.66 -14.59 11.28
CA GLY A 71 -1.67 -13.67 10.77
C GLY A 71 -2.19 -12.26 10.59
N ARG A 72 -1.45 -11.47 9.83
CA ARG A 72 -1.74 -10.05 9.57
C ARG A 72 -1.57 -9.72 8.10
N ILE A 73 -2.45 -8.86 7.63
CA ILE A 73 -2.37 -8.26 6.30
C ILE A 73 -1.77 -6.88 6.48
N LYS A 74 -0.54 -6.70 6.01
CA LYS A 74 0.23 -5.46 6.08
C LYS A 74 0.08 -4.66 4.80
N TYR A 75 -0.16 -3.36 4.96
CA TYR A 75 -0.23 -2.44 3.83
C TYR A 75 0.18 -1.01 4.25
N LEU A 76 0.39 -0.15 3.25
CA LEU A 76 0.68 1.27 3.47
C LEU A 76 -0.50 2.13 3.00
N VAL A 77 -0.92 3.08 3.84
CA VAL A 77 -1.93 4.08 3.46
C VAL A 77 -1.28 5.20 2.64
N PRO A 78 -1.93 5.71 1.58
CA PRO A 78 -1.41 6.79 0.75
C PRO A 78 -1.53 8.16 1.45
N THR A 79 -0.59 8.45 2.35
CA THR A 79 -0.44 9.80 2.95
C THR A 79 0.24 10.76 1.96
N ARG A 80 0.20 12.07 2.23
CA ARG A 80 0.82 13.08 1.36
C ARG A 80 2.33 12.86 1.21
N GLY A 81 3.04 12.65 2.32
CA GLY A 81 4.47 12.33 2.33
C GLY A 81 4.81 11.08 1.52
N ARG A 82 4.14 9.95 1.80
CA ARG A 82 4.36 8.69 1.07
C ARG A 82 4.10 8.83 -0.43
N CYS A 83 3.03 9.53 -0.81
CA CYS A 83 2.71 9.78 -2.21
C CYS A 83 3.75 10.67 -2.91
N GLU A 84 4.31 11.67 -2.22
CA GLU A 84 5.37 12.51 -2.80
C GLU A 84 6.68 11.72 -2.91
N ALA A 85 7.05 10.93 -1.90
CA ALA A 85 8.21 10.04 -1.94
C ALA A 85 8.19 9.15 -3.19
N PHE A 86 7.05 8.49 -3.45
CA PHE A 86 6.86 7.66 -4.63
C PHE A 86 6.99 8.44 -5.94
N ARG A 87 6.43 9.66 -6.02
CA ARG A 87 6.57 10.53 -7.20
C ARG A 87 8.02 10.94 -7.44
N SER A 88 8.76 11.26 -6.39
CA SER A 88 10.17 11.64 -6.46
C SER A 88 11.00 10.46 -6.97
N ALA A 89 10.83 9.27 -6.40
CA ALA A 89 11.51 8.06 -6.85
C ALA A 89 11.22 7.75 -8.33
N PHE A 90 9.95 7.83 -8.74
CA PHE A 90 9.57 7.66 -10.15
C PHE A 90 10.28 8.66 -11.07
N ARG A 91 10.39 9.94 -10.67
CA ARG A 91 11.08 10.97 -11.48
C ARG A 91 12.57 10.67 -11.60
N SER A 92 13.23 10.28 -10.50
CA SER A 92 14.64 9.92 -10.51
C SER A 92 14.93 8.74 -11.43
N VAL A 93 14.07 7.70 -11.39
CA VAL A 93 14.19 6.54 -12.29
C VAL A 93 13.94 6.95 -13.75
N ALA A 94 12.93 7.79 -14.00
CA ALA A 94 12.66 8.29 -15.34
C ALA A 94 13.82 9.11 -15.92
N GLU A 95 14.50 9.90 -15.09
CA GLU A 95 15.70 10.65 -15.47
C GLU A 95 16.87 9.71 -15.76
N ALA A 96 17.11 8.71 -14.92
CA ALA A 96 18.16 7.70 -15.14
C ALA A 96 17.92 6.86 -16.39
N MET A 97 16.67 6.48 -16.69
CA MET A 97 16.36 5.78 -17.95
C MET A 97 16.60 6.68 -19.17
N LYS A 98 16.23 7.96 -19.06
CA LYS A 98 16.44 8.94 -20.12
C LYS A 98 17.92 9.13 -20.44
N THR A 99 18.81 9.16 -19.44
CA THR A 99 20.26 9.25 -19.67
C THR A 99 20.82 8.02 -20.37
N GLN A 100 20.21 6.85 -20.16
CA GLN A 100 20.52 5.61 -20.88
C GLN A 100 19.85 5.52 -22.27
N GLY A 101 19.17 6.57 -22.72
CA GLY A 101 18.47 6.60 -24.01
C GLY A 101 17.15 5.81 -24.04
N VAL A 102 16.67 5.34 -22.89
CA VAL A 102 15.40 4.61 -22.76
C VAL A 102 14.28 5.56 -22.36
N SER A 103 13.22 5.61 -23.15
CA SER A 103 12.04 6.41 -22.87
C SER A 103 10.92 5.53 -22.29
N MET A 104 10.51 5.84 -21.06
CA MET A 104 9.39 5.17 -20.40
C MET A 104 8.05 5.37 -21.13
N ARG A 105 7.94 6.35 -22.01
CA ARG A 105 6.74 6.55 -22.83
C ARG A 105 6.65 5.57 -23.99
N ASP A 106 7.79 5.16 -24.51
CA ASP A 106 7.86 4.27 -25.67
C ASP A 106 7.75 2.81 -25.22
N ASN A 107 8.17 2.50 -23.99
CA ASN A 107 7.90 1.22 -23.37
C ASN A 107 6.50 1.19 -22.72
N GLN A 108 5.48 0.87 -23.52
CA GLN A 108 4.09 0.76 -23.06
C GLN A 108 3.89 -0.31 -21.98
N TYR A 109 4.77 -1.31 -21.90
CA TYR A 109 4.73 -2.40 -20.93
C TYR A 109 5.48 -2.09 -19.64
N TYR A 110 6.22 -1.00 -19.58
CA TYR A 110 6.90 -0.60 -18.36
C TYR A 110 5.92 -0.08 -17.31
N ASP A 111 6.02 -0.64 -16.10
CA ASP A 111 5.38 -0.15 -14.89
C ASP A 111 6.42 0.04 -13.79
N PHE A 112 6.40 1.19 -13.14
CA PHE A 112 7.28 1.46 -12.00
C PHE A 112 6.69 0.80 -10.76
N LYS A 113 7.12 -0.44 -10.50
CA LYS A 113 6.68 -1.24 -9.37
C LYS A 113 7.75 -1.27 -8.27
N ALA A 114 7.34 -1.02 -7.03
CA ALA A 114 8.19 -1.18 -5.87
C ALA A 114 7.42 -2.04 -4.85
N PRO A 115 7.98 -3.18 -4.38
CA PRO A 115 7.38 -3.96 -3.31
C PRO A 115 7.25 -3.16 -2.02
N LEU A 116 6.41 -3.67 -1.11
CA LEU A 116 6.16 -3.07 0.20
C LEU A 116 7.45 -2.93 1.02
N ASN A 117 8.25 -3.99 1.03
CA ASN A 117 9.53 -4.05 1.74
C ASN A 117 10.55 -4.97 1.02
N ASP A 118 11.77 -5.00 1.54
CA ASP A 118 12.87 -5.88 1.13
C ASP A 118 12.91 -7.20 1.93
N LEU A 119 11.88 -7.49 2.73
CA LEU A 119 11.84 -8.71 3.53
C LEU A 119 11.66 -9.95 2.63
N PRO A 120 12.31 -11.08 2.95
CA PRO A 120 12.11 -12.32 2.22
C PRO A 120 10.63 -12.75 2.24
N ALA A 121 10.08 -12.95 1.04
CA ALA A 121 8.76 -13.50 0.82
C ALA A 121 8.86 -14.84 0.07
N GLN A 122 7.86 -15.68 0.26
CA GLN A 122 7.81 -17.03 -0.33
C GLN A 122 7.52 -16.97 -1.84
N ASN A 123 6.82 -15.95 -2.30
CA ASN A 123 6.55 -15.71 -3.70
C ASN A 123 7.39 -14.56 -4.26
N THR A 124 7.71 -14.66 -5.55
CA THR A 124 8.52 -13.68 -6.27
C THR A 124 7.70 -12.45 -6.61
N PHE A 125 8.29 -11.27 -6.41
CA PHE A 125 7.75 -10.00 -6.91
C PHE A 125 8.33 -9.69 -8.30
N GLU A 126 7.49 -9.70 -9.32
CA GLU A 126 7.94 -9.53 -10.70
C GLU A 126 8.09 -8.05 -11.09
N ASN A 127 9.04 -7.78 -12.00
CA ASN A 127 9.23 -6.46 -12.62
C ASN A 127 9.45 -5.31 -11.62
N GLY A 128 10.16 -5.58 -10.52
CA GLY A 128 10.59 -4.56 -9.58
C GLY A 128 11.46 -3.50 -10.25
N ALA A 129 11.20 -2.23 -9.96
CA ALA A 129 11.99 -1.13 -10.47
C ALA A 129 13.36 -1.10 -9.81
N THR A 130 14.40 -0.90 -10.61
CA THR A 130 15.80 -0.81 -10.17
C THR A 130 16.41 0.49 -10.72
N LEU A 131 17.40 1.06 -10.03
CA LEU A 131 18.19 2.18 -10.53
C LEU A 131 19.48 1.72 -11.23
N ASN A 132 20.02 0.59 -10.79
CA ASN A 132 21.31 0.03 -11.24
C ASN A 132 21.15 -1.27 -12.06
N GLY A 133 19.92 -1.68 -12.35
CA GLY A 133 19.63 -2.94 -13.05
C GLY A 133 19.69 -4.20 -12.18
N THR A 134 20.12 -4.11 -10.92
CA THR A 134 20.39 -5.27 -10.05
C THR A 134 19.69 -5.22 -8.69
N THR A 135 19.62 -4.05 -8.06
CA THR A 135 19.01 -3.85 -6.74
C THR A 135 17.60 -3.27 -6.90
N PRO A 136 16.54 -3.99 -6.50
CA PRO A 136 15.19 -3.48 -6.53
C PRO A 136 14.99 -2.39 -5.48
N LEU A 137 14.26 -1.34 -5.87
CA LEU A 137 13.72 -0.35 -4.94
C LEU A 137 12.55 -0.96 -4.19
N ALA A 138 12.37 -0.60 -2.93
CA ALA A 138 11.18 -0.94 -2.14
C ALA A 138 10.60 0.33 -1.49
N LEU A 139 9.32 0.28 -1.10
CA LEU A 139 8.70 1.40 -0.39
C LEU A 139 9.42 1.65 0.95
N VAL A 140 9.66 0.57 1.70
CA VAL A 140 10.48 0.53 2.91
C VAL A 140 11.62 -0.45 2.67
N SER A 141 12.85 -0.12 3.03
CA SER A 141 13.97 -1.05 2.86
C SER A 141 15.02 -0.80 3.93
N SER A 142 15.65 -1.88 4.40
CA SER A 142 16.79 -1.82 5.31
C SER A 142 18.07 -1.33 4.61
N VAL A 143 18.15 -1.49 3.29
CA VAL A 143 19.25 -1.02 2.46
C VAL A 143 19.11 0.48 2.19
N ALA A 144 20.09 1.26 2.63
CA ALA A 144 20.18 2.70 2.37
C ALA A 144 20.18 2.99 0.86
N GLY A 145 19.40 3.98 0.44
CA GLY A 145 19.26 4.34 -0.99
C GLY A 145 18.26 3.48 -1.77
N ALA A 146 17.90 2.28 -1.29
CA ALA A 146 16.86 1.44 -1.90
C ALA A 146 15.45 1.66 -1.29
N SER A 147 15.39 2.28 -0.10
CA SER A 147 14.14 2.71 0.56
C SER A 147 13.61 4.01 -0.02
N ILE A 148 12.46 3.95 -0.71
CA ILE A 148 11.81 5.13 -1.28
C ILE A 148 11.41 6.12 -0.18
N PHE A 149 10.89 5.62 0.95
CA PHE A 149 10.49 6.48 2.06
C PHE A 149 11.69 7.01 2.83
N GLY A 150 12.71 6.17 3.08
CA GLY A 150 13.93 6.60 3.77
C GLY A 150 14.63 7.75 3.05
N VAL A 151 14.90 7.60 1.75
CA VAL A 151 15.56 8.63 0.93
C VAL A 151 14.75 9.92 0.87
N HIS A 152 13.42 9.82 0.84
CA HIS A 152 12.56 11.00 0.87
C HIS A 152 12.62 11.70 2.24
N ASN A 153 12.52 10.94 3.32
CA ASN A 153 12.51 11.44 4.70
C ASN A 153 13.80 12.18 5.08
N ASP A 154 14.95 11.77 4.55
CA ASP A 154 16.24 12.46 4.74
C ASP A 154 16.18 13.94 4.32
N ASN A 155 15.32 14.28 3.37
CA ASN A 155 15.17 15.61 2.81
C ASN A 155 13.97 16.40 3.38
N VAL A 156 13.18 15.81 4.29
CA VAL A 156 11.99 16.43 4.87
C VAL A 156 12.38 17.20 6.13
N GLN A 157 12.20 18.53 6.10
CA GLN A 157 12.44 19.43 7.22
C GLN A 157 11.14 20.16 7.61
N PRO A 158 10.88 20.44 8.91
CA PRO A 158 11.73 20.13 10.07
C PRO A 158 11.62 18.66 10.50
N ILE A 159 12.76 18.07 10.87
CA ILE A 159 12.78 16.86 11.69
C ILE A 159 12.44 17.32 13.10
N GLY A 160 11.41 16.76 13.74
CA GLY A 160 11.06 17.12 15.12
C GLY A 160 12.19 16.74 16.09
N THR A 161 13.15 17.64 16.27
CA THR A 161 14.32 17.47 17.16
C THR A 161 14.09 18.07 18.54
N ALA A 162 12.85 18.47 18.86
CA ALA A 162 12.52 19.05 20.15
C ALA A 162 12.61 17.95 21.23
N THR A 163 13.76 17.91 21.92
CA THR A 163 13.80 17.49 23.32
C THR A 163 12.81 18.35 24.11
N SER A 164 12.23 17.81 25.18
CA SER A 164 11.22 18.46 26.05
C SER A 164 11.75 19.70 26.78
N ARG A 165 12.35 20.65 26.06
CA ARG A 165 12.81 21.93 26.57
C ARG A 165 11.82 23.00 26.13
N PRO A 166 11.45 23.91 27.03
CA PRO A 166 10.70 25.09 26.63
C PRO A 166 11.49 25.85 25.57
N LEU A 167 10.84 26.10 24.43
CA LEU A 167 11.43 26.77 23.25
C LEU A 167 11.72 28.26 23.48
N PHE A 168 11.25 28.82 24.59
CA PHE A 168 11.45 30.21 24.99
C PHE A 168 11.99 30.31 26.41
N SER A 169 12.84 31.32 26.66
CA SER A 169 13.23 31.74 28.00
C SER A 169 12.00 32.30 28.71
N ALA A 170 11.84 32.01 30.01
CA ALA A 170 10.77 32.55 30.84
C ALA A 170 10.71 34.09 30.72
N GLY A 171 9.48 34.62 30.66
CA GLY A 171 9.15 35.99 30.26
C GLY A 171 9.57 37.10 31.24
N PHE A 172 9.17 38.33 30.88
CA PHE A 172 9.53 39.59 31.55
C PHE A 172 9.13 39.66 33.03
N ASP A 173 10.02 40.21 33.86
CA ASP A 173 9.69 40.63 35.22
C ASP A 173 8.70 41.81 35.18
N THR A 174 7.56 41.67 35.84
CA THR A 174 6.69 42.81 36.14
C THR A 174 7.09 43.39 37.49
N LEU A 175 6.98 44.71 37.66
CA LEU A 175 7.32 45.45 38.91
C LEU A 175 6.56 44.97 40.16
N LEU A 176 5.59 44.06 40.02
CA LEU A 176 4.68 43.59 41.07
C LEU A 176 4.89 42.12 41.48
N GLN A 177 5.82 41.37 40.87
CA GLN A 177 6.07 39.98 41.24
C GLN A 177 7.58 39.66 41.26
N GLY A 178 8.05 39.11 42.38
CA GLY A 178 9.45 38.70 42.55
C GLY A 178 9.86 37.53 41.66
N ALA A 179 11.18 37.33 41.53
CA ALA A 179 11.85 36.38 40.64
C ALA A 179 11.13 35.03 40.53
N GLY A 180 10.44 34.84 39.40
CA GLY A 180 9.60 33.67 39.16
C GLY A 180 8.63 33.83 37.98
N GLY A 181 8.27 35.08 37.62
CA GLY A 181 7.43 35.42 36.47
C GLY A 181 5.97 34.99 36.60
N THR A 182 5.01 35.86 36.22
CA THR A 182 3.64 35.41 35.92
C THR A 182 3.69 34.60 34.63
N ASP A 183 3.57 33.29 34.77
CA ASP A 183 3.52 32.39 33.64
C ASP A 183 2.10 32.39 33.01
N PHE A 184 1.96 32.99 31.83
CA PHE A 184 0.78 32.80 30.97
C PHE A 184 0.99 31.66 29.94
N VAL A 185 2.05 30.85 30.08
CA VAL A 185 2.47 29.90 29.05
C VAL A 185 1.46 28.76 28.95
N LEU A 186 0.76 28.77 27.81
CA LEU A 186 0.18 27.59 27.19
C LEU A 186 1.13 26.41 27.39
N ASN A 187 0.62 25.24 27.74
CA ASN A 187 1.43 24.02 27.83
C ASN A 187 2.10 23.75 26.46
N ASP A 188 3.28 24.33 26.25
CA ASP A 188 4.06 24.32 25.01
C ASP A 188 4.87 23.03 24.91
N THR A 189 4.31 21.92 25.41
CA THR A 189 4.64 20.63 24.83
C THR A 189 4.14 20.68 23.39
N GLN A 190 5.06 20.95 22.46
CA GLN A 190 4.78 21.14 21.03
C GLN A 190 3.69 20.17 20.59
N PRO A 191 2.45 20.65 20.33
CA PRO A 191 1.30 19.77 20.15
C PRO A 191 1.32 19.14 18.76
N TYR A 192 2.35 18.34 18.47
CA TYR A 192 2.74 17.75 17.18
C TYR A 192 3.52 18.68 16.24
N ALA A 193 4.86 18.55 16.24
CA ALA A 193 5.68 18.83 15.05
C ALA A 193 5.67 17.64 14.09
N GLY A 194 4.48 17.18 13.70
CA GLY A 194 4.34 16.22 12.62
C GLY A 194 4.50 16.95 11.28
N ASN A 195 5.52 16.60 10.48
CA ASN A 195 5.59 17.09 9.11
C ASN A 195 4.68 16.23 8.23
N HIS A 196 3.64 16.82 7.64
CA HIS A 196 2.73 16.11 6.73
C HIS A 196 3.41 15.56 5.45
N MET A 197 4.63 16.02 5.16
CA MET A 197 5.49 15.52 4.09
C MET A 197 6.34 14.33 4.52
N PHE A 198 6.39 13.99 5.81
CA PHE A 198 7.06 12.79 6.29
C PHE A 198 6.32 11.54 5.80
N ALA A 199 7.07 10.61 5.22
CA ALA A 199 6.57 9.33 4.76
C ALA A 199 6.82 8.29 5.86
N SER A 200 5.86 8.13 6.79
CA SER A 200 5.99 7.10 7.84
C SER A 200 6.20 5.72 7.22
N GLU A 201 7.12 4.95 7.78
CA GLU A 201 7.43 3.57 7.34
C GLU A 201 6.53 2.53 8.03
N GLU A 202 5.68 2.96 8.96
CA GLU A 202 4.79 2.08 9.72
C GLU A 202 3.70 1.48 8.83
N PHE A 203 3.51 0.16 8.96
CA PHE A 203 2.45 -0.55 8.26
C PHE A 203 1.13 -0.42 9.01
N GLU A 204 0.04 -0.33 8.27
CA GLU A 204 -1.28 -0.66 8.79
C GLU A 204 -1.45 -2.18 8.73
N GLU A 205 -2.16 -2.73 9.73
CA GLU A 205 -2.32 -4.17 9.89
C GLU A 205 -3.79 -4.54 10.06
N ILE A 206 -4.25 -5.56 9.33
CA ILE A 206 -5.55 -6.22 9.57
C ILE A 206 -5.26 -7.65 10.04
N PRO A 207 -5.54 -7.98 11.32
CA PRO A 207 -5.37 -9.34 11.80
C PRO A 207 -6.45 -10.26 11.21
N PHE A 208 -6.08 -11.51 10.94
CA PHE A 208 -7.01 -12.53 10.47
C PHE A 208 -6.77 -13.87 11.16
N VAL A 209 -7.82 -14.66 11.24
CA VAL A 209 -7.78 -16.07 11.64
C VAL A 209 -8.71 -16.83 10.71
N ALA A 210 -8.21 -17.89 10.09
CA ALA A 210 -8.99 -18.80 9.27
C ALA A 210 -8.62 -20.23 9.62
N ALA A 211 -9.60 -21.13 9.62
CA ALA A 211 -9.37 -22.51 10.02
C ALA A 211 -10.24 -23.48 9.21
N PHE A 212 -9.72 -24.68 9.01
CA PHE A 212 -10.45 -25.83 8.55
C PHE A 212 -10.44 -26.88 9.65
N ASN A 213 -11.62 -27.19 10.17
CA ASN A 213 -11.84 -28.18 11.21
C ASN A 213 -12.45 -29.45 10.56
N PRO A 214 -11.70 -30.56 10.53
CA PRO A 214 -12.18 -31.80 9.93
C PRO A 214 -13.33 -32.34 10.75
N ALA A 215 -14.28 -32.96 10.06
CA ALA A 215 -15.31 -33.71 10.75
C ALA A 215 -14.69 -34.95 11.43
N ALA A 216 -15.13 -35.26 12.65
CA ALA A 216 -15.03 -36.62 13.16
C ALA A 216 -15.90 -37.56 12.31
N ILE A 217 -15.63 -38.87 12.35
CA ILE A 217 -16.49 -39.87 11.69
C ILE A 217 -17.93 -39.69 12.22
N ALA A 218 -18.87 -39.45 11.31
CA ALA A 218 -20.29 -39.12 11.55
C ALA A 218 -20.66 -37.64 11.86
N ASN A 219 -19.72 -36.70 11.81
CA ASN A 219 -20.00 -35.26 11.92
C ASN A 219 -19.80 -34.54 10.57
N THR A 220 -20.21 -33.27 10.51
CA THR A 220 -19.88 -32.35 9.41
C THR A 220 -18.58 -31.60 9.69
N SER A 221 -17.78 -31.37 8.64
CA SER A 221 -16.60 -30.51 8.72
C SER A 221 -17.02 -29.06 8.91
N ASP A 222 -16.19 -28.28 9.60
CA ASP A 222 -16.41 -26.86 9.84
C ASP A 222 -15.27 -26.05 9.20
N THR A 223 -15.59 -24.89 8.67
CA THR A 223 -14.62 -23.99 8.04
C THR A 223 -14.84 -22.59 8.57
N VAL A 224 -13.86 -22.10 9.31
CA VAL A 224 -13.83 -20.73 9.80
C VAL A 224 -13.20 -19.87 8.71
N ALA A 225 -14.06 -19.21 7.94
CA ALA A 225 -13.66 -18.21 6.96
C ALA A 225 -13.51 -16.84 7.64
N PHE A 226 -12.46 -16.11 7.27
CA PHE A 226 -12.33 -14.71 7.67
C PHE A 226 -12.97 -13.83 6.60
N SER A 227 -13.88 -12.96 7.02
CA SER A 227 -14.48 -11.93 6.16
C SER A 227 -14.32 -10.58 6.85
N TRP A 228 -13.65 -9.67 6.16
CA TRP A 228 -13.46 -8.31 6.61
C TRP A 228 -14.04 -7.33 5.60
N ARG A 229 -14.76 -6.33 6.10
CA ARG A 229 -15.32 -5.24 5.32
C ARG A 229 -15.06 -3.93 6.08
N PRO A 230 -14.61 -2.86 5.42
CA PRO A 230 -14.67 -1.53 6.02
C PRO A 230 -16.15 -1.11 6.17
N ASP A 231 -16.40 -0.03 6.92
CA ASP A 231 -17.73 0.60 6.97
C ASP A 231 -18.31 0.72 5.54
N PRO A 232 -19.58 0.37 5.30
CA PRO A 232 -20.21 0.43 3.98
C PRO A 232 -20.05 1.75 3.22
N ALA A 233 -19.84 2.87 3.92
CA ALA A 233 -19.59 4.18 3.29
C ALA A 233 -18.10 4.45 2.99
N LEU A 234 -17.21 3.60 3.49
CA LEU A 234 -15.77 3.78 3.47
C LEU A 234 -15.07 2.71 2.62
N TYR A 235 -13.80 2.99 2.32
CA TYR A 235 -12.89 2.05 1.69
C TYR A 235 -11.52 2.26 2.32
N VAL A 236 -10.71 1.20 2.35
CA VAL A 236 -9.29 1.33 2.71
C VAL A 236 -8.51 1.63 1.43
N ALA A 237 -7.71 2.69 1.48
CA ALA A 237 -6.84 3.06 0.38
C ALA A 237 -5.48 2.40 0.58
N ILE A 238 -5.10 1.54 -0.35
CA ILE A 238 -3.84 0.81 -0.33
C ILE A 238 -2.88 1.48 -1.30
N MET A 239 -1.76 1.98 -0.79
CA MET A 239 -0.72 2.58 -1.60
C MET A 239 -0.10 1.55 -2.54
N CYS A 240 -0.01 1.90 -3.83
CA CYS A 240 0.53 1.06 -4.89
C CYS A 240 -0.15 -0.30 -5.07
N GLY A 241 -1.23 -0.58 -4.32
CA GLY A 241 -1.95 -1.85 -4.31
C GLY A 241 -1.09 -3.01 -3.87
N GLN A 242 -0.04 -2.72 -3.09
CA GLN A 242 0.87 -3.71 -2.54
C GLN A 242 0.42 -4.05 -1.13
N LEU A 243 0.23 -5.34 -0.88
CA LEU A 243 0.00 -5.87 0.47
C LEU A 243 0.97 -7.01 0.71
N GLN A 244 1.20 -7.31 1.98
CA GLN A 244 1.95 -8.48 2.40
C GLN A 244 1.15 -9.22 3.46
N ILE A 245 0.95 -10.51 3.27
CA ILE A 245 0.35 -11.39 4.27
C ILE A 245 1.49 -12.02 5.04
N GLU A 246 1.48 -11.84 6.35
CA GLU A 246 2.44 -12.41 7.27
C GLU A 246 1.72 -13.37 8.20
N LEU A 247 2.22 -14.60 8.30
CA LEU A 247 1.65 -15.61 9.18
C LEU A 247 2.23 -15.45 10.58
N ASP A 248 1.36 -15.28 11.57
CA ASP A 248 1.74 -15.23 12.98
C ASP A 248 1.84 -16.66 13.55
N ASP A 249 0.89 -17.53 13.19
CA ASP A 249 0.87 -18.92 13.64
C ASP A 249 0.16 -19.86 12.64
N VAL A 250 0.63 -21.10 12.56
CA VAL A 250 0.05 -22.18 11.74
C VAL A 250 -0.01 -23.45 12.59
N VAL A 251 -1.23 -23.82 13.01
CA VAL A 251 -1.47 -24.97 13.87
C VAL A 251 -2.11 -26.09 13.08
N TYR A 252 -1.41 -27.21 12.99
CA TYR A 252 -1.91 -28.44 12.38
C TYR A 252 -2.52 -29.37 13.43
N THR A 253 -3.68 -29.95 13.12
CA THR A 253 -4.34 -30.96 13.94
C THR A 253 -4.41 -32.28 13.16
N GLY A 254 -4.19 -33.41 13.84
CA GLY A 254 -4.17 -34.74 13.22
C GLY A 254 -2.87 -35.06 12.47
N PRO A 255 -2.80 -36.18 11.72
CA PRO A 255 -1.63 -36.55 10.91
C PRO A 255 -1.45 -35.69 9.65
N THR A 256 -1.84 -34.41 9.70
CA THR A 256 -1.69 -33.47 8.60
C THR A 256 -0.21 -33.23 8.34
N THR A 257 0.24 -33.50 7.12
CA THR A 257 1.62 -33.20 6.73
C THR A 257 1.77 -31.68 6.64
N PRO A 258 2.74 -31.05 7.35
CA PRO A 258 2.97 -29.62 7.23
C PRO A 258 3.13 -29.20 5.77
N GLY A 259 2.46 -28.11 5.38
CA GLY A 259 2.49 -27.59 4.00
C GLY A 259 1.47 -28.21 3.05
N SER A 260 0.62 -29.15 3.49
CA SER A 260 -0.46 -29.76 2.69
C SER A 260 -1.77 -28.93 2.69
N VAL A 261 -1.64 -27.62 2.85
CA VAL A 261 -2.76 -26.69 3.00
C VAL A 261 -2.50 -25.45 2.17
N ASP A 262 -3.56 -24.96 1.54
CA ASP A 262 -3.58 -23.72 0.78
C ASP A 262 -4.42 -22.66 1.49
N ILE A 263 -3.95 -21.42 1.48
CA ILE A 263 -4.75 -20.25 1.87
C ILE A 263 -5.24 -19.55 0.62
N ASN A 264 -6.56 -19.37 0.53
CA ASN A 264 -7.23 -18.70 -0.57
C ASN A 264 -7.70 -17.34 -0.09
N ILE A 265 -7.33 -16.29 -0.84
CA ILE A 265 -7.56 -14.91 -0.46
C ILE A 265 -8.24 -14.20 -1.63
N SER A 266 -9.42 -13.63 -1.37
CA SER A 266 -10.15 -12.80 -2.30
C SER A 266 -10.16 -11.36 -1.82
N MET A 267 -9.60 -10.45 -2.60
CA MET A 267 -9.58 -9.01 -2.32
C MET A 267 -10.53 -8.28 -3.27
N GLN A 268 -11.43 -7.48 -2.70
CA GLN A 268 -12.48 -6.78 -3.42
C GLN A 268 -12.07 -5.32 -3.66
N ILE A 269 -11.87 -4.94 -4.93
CA ILE A 269 -11.35 -3.63 -5.32
C ILE A 269 -12.44 -2.84 -6.04
N ALA A 270 -12.91 -1.76 -5.41
CA ALA A 270 -13.94 -0.88 -5.98
C ALA A 270 -13.38 0.12 -7.02
N GLY A 271 -12.06 0.22 -7.13
CA GLY A 271 -11.38 1.04 -8.13
C GLY A 271 -10.02 1.54 -7.66
N TRP A 272 -9.36 2.35 -8.48
CA TRP A 272 -8.05 2.93 -8.17
C TRP A 272 -7.95 4.39 -8.60
N LYS A 273 -7.07 5.13 -7.95
CA LYS A 273 -6.79 6.54 -8.27
C LYS A 273 -5.29 6.76 -8.39
N SER A 274 -4.88 7.55 -9.37
CA SER A 274 -3.46 7.83 -9.61
C SER A 274 -2.82 8.59 -8.45
N ILE A 275 -1.66 8.09 -8.00
CA ILE A 275 -0.78 8.79 -7.06
C ILE A 275 -0.06 9.93 -7.78
N MET A 276 0.17 9.83 -9.08
CA MET A 276 0.95 10.80 -9.88
C MET A 276 0.31 12.19 -10.02
N GLY A 277 -0.97 12.34 -9.67
CA GLY A 277 -1.63 13.64 -9.66
C GLY A 277 -1.21 14.48 -8.45
N SER A 278 -0.78 15.73 -8.68
CA SER A 278 -0.52 16.67 -7.58
C SER A 278 -1.85 17.15 -6.98
N PRO A 279 -2.09 17.00 -5.67
CA PRO A 279 -3.32 17.49 -5.04
C PRO A 279 -3.45 19.02 -5.11
N ASP A 280 -2.32 19.74 -5.11
CA ASP A 280 -2.28 21.21 -5.15
C ASP A 280 -2.54 21.80 -6.54
N LYS A 281 -2.49 20.97 -7.60
CA LYS A 281 -2.78 21.45 -8.95
C LYS A 281 -4.29 21.58 -9.11
N LYS A 282 -4.78 22.82 -9.14
CA LYS A 282 -6.19 23.12 -9.46
C LYS A 282 -6.59 22.32 -10.71
N PRO A 283 -7.74 21.61 -10.68
CA PRO A 283 -8.18 20.84 -11.82
C PRO A 283 -8.26 21.77 -13.02
N ARG A 284 -7.54 21.41 -14.08
CA ARG A 284 -7.49 22.19 -15.31
C ARG A 284 -8.91 22.24 -15.85
N LYS A 285 -9.62 23.36 -15.62
CA LYS A 285 -10.99 23.55 -16.14
C LYS A 285 -10.89 23.33 -17.65
N LYS A 286 -11.52 22.26 -18.16
CA LYS A 286 -11.69 22.10 -19.61
C LYS A 286 -12.43 23.35 -20.07
N LYS A 287 -11.74 24.27 -20.74
CA LYS A 287 -12.41 25.36 -21.45
C LYS A 287 -13.38 24.66 -22.40
N LYS A 288 -14.69 24.80 -22.16
CA LYS A 288 -15.70 24.43 -23.16
C LYS A 288 -15.35 25.27 -24.37
N VAL A 289 -14.84 24.64 -25.42
CA VAL A 289 -14.70 25.31 -26.71
C VAL A 289 -16.13 25.70 -27.10
N PRO A 290 -16.44 26.99 -27.30
CA PRO A 290 -17.77 27.40 -27.73
C PRO A 290 -18.11 26.62 -28.99
N TRP A 291 -19.34 26.10 -29.06
CA TRP A 291 -19.77 25.19 -30.13
C TRP A 291 -19.51 25.75 -31.54
N SER A 292 -19.55 27.08 -31.69
CA SER A 292 -19.19 27.80 -32.91
C SER A 292 -17.74 27.62 -33.38
N GLN A 293 -16.76 27.52 -32.46
CA GLN A 293 -15.35 27.29 -32.82
C GLN A 293 -15.05 25.82 -33.12
N ALA A 294 -15.83 24.89 -32.56
CA ALA A 294 -15.70 23.46 -32.88
C ALA A 294 -16.16 23.14 -34.31
N GLN A 295 -17.22 23.81 -34.79
CA GLN A 295 -17.68 23.68 -36.17
C GLN A 295 -16.70 24.26 -37.19
N LEU A 296 -16.09 25.42 -36.89
CA LEU A 296 -15.08 26.04 -37.76
C LEU A 296 -13.81 25.18 -37.93
N ARG A 297 -13.38 24.47 -36.87
CA ARG A 297 -12.25 23.53 -36.97
C ARG A 297 -12.57 22.29 -37.81
N ASN A 298 -13.81 21.80 -37.76
CA ASN A 298 -14.23 20.67 -38.59
C ASN A 298 -14.42 21.06 -40.06
N PHE A 299 -14.69 22.34 -40.36
CA PHE A 299 -14.74 22.86 -41.73
C PHE A 299 -13.34 23.09 -42.32
N ALA A 300 -12.38 23.55 -41.52
CA ALA A 300 -11.01 23.77 -41.97
C ALA A 300 -10.25 22.48 -42.31
N ASN A 301 -10.60 21.35 -41.69
CA ASN A 301 -9.98 20.04 -41.90
C ASN A 301 -10.66 19.19 -42.99
N ARG A 302 -11.57 19.77 -43.78
CA ARG A 302 -12.30 19.09 -44.87
C ARG A 302 -11.86 19.54 -46.28
N LYS A 303 -10.68 20.14 -46.41
CA LYS A 303 -10.04 20.37 -47.71
C LYS A 303 -8.81 19.50 -47.84
#